data_AF-A0AB34XL56-F1
#
_entry.id   AF-A0AB34XL56-F1
#
_cell.length_a   1.000
_cell.length_b   1.000
_cell.length_c   1.000
_cell.angle_alpha   90.00
_cell.angle_beta   90.00
_cell.angle_gamma   90.00
#
_symmetry.space_group_name_H-M   'P 1'
#
loop_
_entity.id
_entity.type
_entity.pdbx_description
1 polymer ?
#
loop_
_entity_poly.entity_id
_entity_poly.type
_entity_poly.pdbx_seq_one_letter_code
_entity_poly.pdbx_strand_id
1 'polypeptide(L)'
;MLRLLILVILLAVLIVFALSNTDLEPIWLVSFGWHLSIGTLVLGVGVVALLFGFLIGLIGDMQQRSRARRAEQHVRTLESQLVELHQRLDRLQNPAGSPLPATTPIQPEQKV
;
A
#
# COMPACT_ATOMS: atom_id res chain seq x y z
N MET A 1 -7.41 7.69 10.45
CA MET A 1 -8.41 8.04 11.48
C MET A 1 -9.08 9.39 11.23
N LEU A 2 -8.31 10.48 10.99
CA LEU A 2 -8.87 11.80 10.64
C LEU A 2 -9.91 11.77 9.50
N ARG A 3 -9.64 11.02 8.42
CA ARG A 3 -10.56 10.86 7.28
C ARG A 3 -11.95 10.37 7.69
N LEU A 4 -12.02 9.36 8.57
CA LEU A 4 -13.28 8.81 9.08
C LEU A 4 -14.05 9.83 9.91
N LEU A 5 -13.34 10.61 10.74
CA LEU A 5 -13.95 11.69 11.52
C LEU A 5 -14.56 12.77 10.61
N ILE A 6 -13.86 13.18 9.55
CA ILE A 6 -14.37 14.15 8.57
C ILE A 6 -15.63 13.61 7.87
N LEU A 7 -15.60 12.34 7.44
CA LEU A 7 -16.76 11.66 6.84
C LEU A 7 -17.97 11.66 7.77
N VAL A 8 -17.78 11.33 9.04
CA VAL A 8 -18.86 11.29 10.04
C VAL A 8 -19.43 12.69 10.28
N ILE A 9 -18.59 13.71 10.43
CA ILE A 9 -19.05 15.09 10.61
C ILE A 9 -19.82 15.58 9.38
N LEU A 10 -19.30 15.36 8.18
CA LEU A 10 -19.98 15.74 6.94
C LEU A 10 -21.34 15.04 6.83
N LEU A 11 -21.39 13.74 7.12
CA LEU A 11 -22.63 12.97 7.09
C LEU A 11 -23.63 13.46 8.14
N ALA A 12 -23.17 13.80 9.35
CA ALA A 12 -24.03 14.38 10.38
C ALA A 12 -24.65 15.71 9.93
N VAL A 13 -23.86 16.60 9.30
CA VAL A 13 -24.37 17.86 8.74
C VAL A 13 -25.41 17.59 7.65
N LEU A 14 -25.16 16.64 6.75
CA LEU A 14 -26.11 16.26 5.71
C LEU A 14 -27.41 15.69 6.28
N ILE A 15 -27.33 14.87 7.33
CA ILE A 15 -28.51 14.33 8.02
C ILE A 15 -29.31 15.45 8.66
N VAL A 16 -28.67 16.37 9.37
CA VAL A 16 -29.35 17.53 9.99
C VAL A 16 -30.00 18.39 8.91
N PHE A 17 -29.30 18.66 7.81
CA PHE A 17 -29.85 19.37 6.66
C PHE A 17 -31.09 18.66 6.09
N ALA A 18 -31.04 17.33 5.95
CA ALA A 18 -32.14 16.55 5.44
C ALA A 18 -33.36 16.53 6.36
N LEU A 19 -33.14 16.39 7.67
CA LEU A 19 -34.20 16.43 8.68
C LEU A 19 -34.79 17.84 8.85
N SER A 20 -34.01 18.89 8.58
CA SER A 20 -34.50 20.27 8.58
C SER A 20 -35.29 20.63 7.33
N ASN A 21 -35.10 19.91 6.22
CA ASN A 21 -35.75 20.17 4.93
C ASN A 21 -36.57 18.92 4.55
N THR A 22 -37.70 18.75 5.23
CA THR A 22 -38.60 17.60 5.06
C THR A 22 -39.79 17.87 4.14
N ASP A 23 -39.98 19.11 3.72
CA ASP A 23 -41.04 19.48 2.78
C ASP A 23 -40.91 18.69 1.48
N LEU A 24 -41.96 17.94 1.15
CA LEU A 24 -41.98 17.12 -0.05
C LEU A 24 -42.35 17.99 -1.24
N GLU A 25 -41.45 18.06 -2.21
CA GLU A 25 -41.70 18.75 -3.47
C GLU A 25 -41.84 17.73 -4.61
N PRO A 26 -42.73 18.00 -5.59
CA PRO A 26 -42.84 17.17 -6.77
C PRO A 26 -41.60 17.37 -7.65
N ILE A 27 -40.78 16.34 -7.75
CA ILE A 27 -39.58 16.30 -8.57
C ILE A 27 -39.83 15.39 -9.76
N TRP A 28 -39.55 15.90 -10.95
CA TRP A 28 -39.65 15.13 -12.18
C TRP A 28 -38.29 14.61 -12.60
N LEU A 29 -38.15 13.29 -12.67
CA LEU A 29 -37.01 12.63 -13.28
C LEU A 29 -37.44 12.01 -14.60
N VAL A 30 -37.08 12.67 -15.71
CA VAL A 30 -37.43 12.31 -17.10
C VAL A 30 -38.95 12.30 -17.35
N SER A 31 -39.65 11.28 -16.87
CA SER A 31 -41.11 11.11 -17.01
C SER A 31 -41.77 10.48 -15.77
N PHE A 32 -40.99 10.23 -14.71
CA PHE A 32 -41.52 9.78 -13.43
C PHE A 32 -41.55 10.96 -12.45
N GLY A 33 -42.73 11.24 -11.90
CA GLY A 33 -42.92 12.20 -10.83
C GLY A 33 -42.72 11.53 -9.48
N TRP A 34 -41.74 12.00 -8.71
CA TRP A 34 -41.45 11.55 -7.36
C TRP A 34 -41.77 12.69 -6.39
N HIS A 35 -42.21 12.37 -5.18
CA HIS A 35 -42.33 13.36 -4.12
C HIS A 35 -41.19 13.12 -3.14
N LEU A 36 -40.16 13.95 -3.24
CA LEU A 36 -39.00 13.88 -2.34
C LEU A 36 -38.75 15.26 -1.77
N SER A 37 -38.23 15.29 -0.55
CA SER A 37 -37.68 16.53 -0.03
C SER A 37 -36.31 16.81 -0.65
N ILE A 38 -35.98 18.09 -0.85
CA ILE A 38 -34.62 18.52 -1.24
C ILE A 38 -33.58 17.93 -0.29
N GLY A 39 -33.91 17.90 1.01
CA GLY A 39 -33.07 17.31 2.04
C GLY A 39 -32.71 15.85 1.77
N THR A 40 -33.70 15.04 1.40
CA THR A 40 -33.52 13.62 1.08
C THR A 40 -32.68 13.43 -0.18
N LEU A 41 -32.89 14.27 -1.20
CA LEU A 41 -32.11 14.26 -2.44
C LEU A 41 -30.62 14.55 -2.18
N VAL A 42 -30.34 15.65 -1.45
CA VAL A 42 -28.99 16.07 -1.10
C VAL A 42 -28.30 15.01 -0.23
N LEU A 43 -29.02 14.42 0.72
CA LEU A 43 -28.49 13.32 1.54
C LEU A 43 -28.16 12.10 0.68
N GLY A 44 -29.05 11.70 -0.22
CA GLY A 44 -28.85 10.56 -1.11
C GLY A 44 -27.62 10.75 -2.02
N VAL A 45 -27.53 11.88 -2.70
CA VAL A 45 -26.37 12.22 -3.55
C VAL A 45 -25.09 12.30 -2.72
N GLY A 46 -25.16 12.91 -1.53
CA GLY A 46 -24.03 13.00 -0.61
C GLY A 46 -23.52 11.64 -0.15
N VAL A 47 -24.41 10.73 0.25
CA VAL A 47 -24.07 9.35 0.62
C VAL A 47 -23.40 8.62 -0.53
N VAL A 48 -23.94 8.72 -1.75
CA VAL A 48 -23.34 8.10 -2.94
C VAL A 48 -21.94 8.65 -3.19
N ALA A 49 -21.77 9.98 -3.15
CA ALA A 49 -20.47 10.62 -3.31
C ALA A 49 -19.45 10.18 -2.24
N LEU A 50 -19.89 10.06 -0.98
CA LEU A 50 -19.05 9.58 0.11
C LEU A 50 -18.63 8.12 -0.07
N LEU A 51 -19.52 7.24 -0.56
CA LEU A 51 -19.18 5.85 -0.85
C LEU A 51 -18.13 5.75 -1.96
N PHE A 52 -18.30 6.50 -3.05
CA PHE A 52 -17.30 6.55 -4.12
C PHE A 52 -15.97 7.12 -3.63
N GLY A 53 -16.00 8.24 -2.91
CA GLY A 53 -14.80 8.82 -2.30
C GLY A 53 -14.12 7.87 -1.30
N PHE A 54 -14.90 7.08 -0.55
CA PHE A 54 -14.40 6.05 0.34
C PHE A 54 -13.65 4.96 -0.44
N LEU A 55 -14.31 4.40 -1.45
CA LEU A 55 -13.78 3.31 -2.29
C LEU A 55 -12.51 3.73 -3.04
N ILE A 56 -12.49 4.92 -3.63
CA ILE A 56 -11.32 5.47 -4.34
C ILE A 56 -10.12 5.59 -3.37
N GLY A 57 -10.34 6.14 -2.18
CA GLY A 57 -9.23 6.26 -1.21
C GLY A 57 -8.78 4.90 -0.66
N LEU A 58 -9.65 3.89 -0.57
CA LEU A 58 -9.27 2.52 -0.20
C LEU A 58 -8.27 1.92 -1.21
N ILE A 59 -8.55 2.13 -2.50
CA ILE A 59 -7.66 1.72 -3.60
C ILE A 59 -6.32 2.46 -3.50
N GLY A 60 -6.35 3.76 -3.21
CA GLY A 60 -5.14 4.57 -2.99
C GLY A 60 -4.24 4.05 -1.86
N ASP A 61 -4.83 3.75 -0.69
CA ASP A 61 -4.09 3.23 0.47
C ASP A 61 -3.46 1.85 0.19
N MET A 62 -4.18 0.98 -0.52
CA MET A 62 -3.68 -0.32 -0.97
C MET A 62 -2.46 -0.17 -1.88
N GLN A 63 -2.51 0.75 -2.83
CA GLN A 63 -1.39 1.01 -3.73
C GLN A 63 -0.18 1.57 -2.98
N GLN A 64 -0.37 2.52 -2.05
CA GLN A 64 0.73 3.07 -1.26
C GLN A 64 1.45 2.00 -0.43
N ARG A 65 0.70 1.08 0.19
CA ARG A 65 1.28 -0.06 0.90
C ARG A 65 2.08 -0.98 -0.02
N SER A 66 1.57 -1.25 -1.22
CA SER A 66 2.29 -2.07 -2.20
C SER A 66 3.58 -1.40 -2.68
N ARG A 67 3.57 -0.08 -2.90
CA ARG A 67 4.74 0.69 -3.32
C ARG A 67 5.80 0.75 -2.22
N ALA A 68 5.39 0.88 -0.96
CA ALA A 68 6.31 0.80 0.17
C ALA A 68 7.03 -0.56 0.23
N ARG A 69 6.28 -1.67 0.12
CA ARG A 69 6.88 -3.02 0.09
C ARG A 69 7.82 -3.23 -1.09
N ARG A 70 7.46 -2.72 -2.28
CA ARG A 70 8.33 -2.78 -3.47
C ARG A 70 9.60 -1.98 -3.26
N ALA A 71 9.51 -0.77 -2.69
CA ALA A 71 10.68 0.03 -2.37
C ALA A 71 11.61 -0.69 -1.36
N GLU A 72 11.05 -1.29 -0.31
CA GLU A 72 11.82 -2.09 0.65
C GLU A 72 12.51 -3.29 0.00
N GLN A 73 11.84 -4.01 -0.90
CA GLN A 73 12.44 -5.13 -1.64
C GLN A 73 13.57 -4.67 -2.56
N HIS A 74 13.40 -3.53 -3.24
CA HIS A 74 14.45 -2.96 -4.08
C HIS A 74 15.68 -2.58 -3.26
N VAL A 75 15.51 -1.96 -2.08
CA VAL A 75 16.62 -1.63 -1.17
C VAL A 75 17.36 -2.90 -0.74
N ARG A 76 16.66 -3.94 -0.29
CA ARG A 76 17.28 -5.22 0.09
C ARG A 76 18.05 -5.88 -1.05
N THR A 77 17.54 -5.76 -2.27
CA THR A 77 18.20 -6.30 -3.48
C THR A 77 19.47 -5.51 -3.80
N LEU A 78 19.46 -4.19 -3.64
CA LEU A 78 20.66 -3.36 -3.83
C LEU A 78 21.70 -3.61 -2.74
N GLU A 79 21.27 -3.80 -1.49
CA GLU A 79 22.15 -4.17 -0.38
C GLU A 79 22.84 -5.53 -0.63
N SER A 80 22.10 -6.54 -1.12
CA SER A 80 22.70 -7.83 -1.43
C SER A 80 23.68 -7.76 -2.60
N GLN A 81 23.38 -6.97 -3.63
CA GLN A 81 24.30 -6.73 -4.75
C GLN A 81 25.57 -6.01 -4.30
N LEU A 82 25.47 -5.05 -3.38
CA LEU A 82 26.64 -4.39 -2.79
C LEU A 82 27.51 -5.38 -2.01
N VAL A 83 26.92 -6.24 -1.20
CA VAL A 83 27.67 -7.27 -0.46
C VAL A 83 28.36 -8.25 -1.41
N GLU A 84 27.66 -8.72 -2.44
CA GLU A 84 28.24 -9.62 -3.45
C GLU A 84 29.40 -8.95 -4.20
N LEU A 85 29.24 -7.67 -4.57
CA LEU A 85 30.28 -6.91 -5.26
C LEU A 85 31.52 -6.75 -4.37
N HIS A 86 31.35 -6.38 -3.11
CA HIS A 86 32.46 -6.27 -2.15
C HIS A 86 33.17 -7.62 -1.98
N GLN A 87 32.43 -8.72 -1.85
CA GLN A 87 33.02 -10.07 -1.76
C GLN A 87 33.82 -10.45 -3.01
N ARG A 88 33.35 -10.07 -4.21
CA ARG A 88 34.09 -10.32 -5.47
C ARG A 88 35.36 -9.47 -5.53
N LEU A 89 35.30 -8.20 -5.12
CA LEU A 89 36.47 -7.33 -5.05
C LEU A 89 37.51 -7.87 -4.05
N ASP A 90 37.08 -8.28 -2.85
CA ASP A 90 37.96 -8.90 -1.84
C ASP A 90 38.66 -10.16 -2.38
N ARG A 91 37.93 -11.03 -3.10
CA ARG A 91 38.53 -12.21 -3.74
C ARG A 91 39.56 -11.86 -4.82
N LEU A 92 39.32 -10.80 -5.58
CA LEU A 92 40.24 -10.34 -6.62
C LEU A 92 41.48 -9.65 -6.03
N GLN A 93 41.33 -8.90 -4.94
CA GLN A 93 42.44 -8.25 -4.22
C GLN A 93 43.25 -9.22 -3.37
N ASN A 94 42.68 -10.35 -2.94
CA ASN A 94 43.39 -11.38 -2.18
C ASN A 94 43.47 -12.73 -2.93
N PRO A 95 44.36 -12.87 -3.93
CA PRO A 95 44.56 -14.13 -4.64
C PRO A 95 45.28 -15.22 -3.82
N ALA A 96 45.75 -14.92 -2.60
CA ALA A 96 46.52 -15.85 -1.76
C ALA A 96 45.66 -16.85 -0.96
N GLY A 97 44.33 -16.76 -1.05
CA GLY A 97 43.39 -17.66 -0.38
C GLY A 97 42.86 -18.81 -1.25
N SER A 98 43.67 -19.39 -2.14
CA SER A 98 43.33 -20.71 -2.68
C SER A 98 43.50 -21.75 -1.57
N PRO A 99 42.50 -22.62 -1.28
CA PRO A 99 42.77 -23.81 -0.51
C PRO A 99 43.75 -24.65 -1.33
N LEU A 100 45.03 -24.69 -0.92
CA LEU A 100 45.96 -25.65 -1.46
C LEU A 100 45.33 -27.05 -1.28
N PRO A 101 45.29 -27.90 -2.33
CA PRO A 101 44.97 -29.31 -2.15
C PRO A 101 45.92 -29.85 -1.10
N ALA A 102 45.37 -30.38 -0.01
CA ALA A 102 46.12 -30.94 1.10
C ALA A 102 47.21 -31.87 0.57
N THR A 103 48.46 -31.45 0.74
CA THR A 103 49.62 -32.30 0.51
C THR A 103 49.50 -33.49 1.45
N THR A 104 49.29 -34.67 0.85
CA THR A 104 49.36 -35.97 1.50
C THR A 104 50.65 -36.05 2.33
N PRO A 105 50.59 -36.34 3.65
CA PRO A 105 51.80 -36.53 4.41
C PRO A 105 52.48 -37.82 3.96
N ILE A 106 53.65 -37.68 3.34
CA ILE A 106 54.59 -38.77 3.09
C ILE A 106 55.04 -39.34 4.44
N GLN A 107 54.64 -40.58 4.69
CA GLN A 107 55.02 -41.40 5.85
C GLN A 107 56.48 -41.85 5.68
N PRO A 108 57.38 -41.61 6.65
CA PRO A 108 58.77 -42.07 6.54
C PRO A 108 58.84 -43.58 6.81
N GLU A 109 59.43 -44.32 5.86
CA GLU A 109 59.82 -45.72 6.04
C GLU A 109 60.73 -45.87 7.26
N GLN A 110 60.27 -46.67 8.22
CA GLN A 110 61.01 -47.04 9.42
C GLN A 110 61.74 -48.36 9.17
N LYS A 111 63.05 -48.25 8.97
CA LYS A 111 64.03 -49.33 8.84
C LYS A 111 64.17 -50.12 10.15
N VAL A 112 63.95 -51.44 10.11
CA VAL A 112 64.65 -52.47 10.91
C VAL A 112 64.82 -53.73 10.07
#